data_AF-A0A8T2ZAZ1-F1
#
_entry.id   AF-A0A8T2ZAZ1-F1
#
_cell.length_a   1.000
_cell.length_b   1.000
_cell.length_c   1.000
_cell.angle_alpha   90.00
_cell.angle_beta   90.00
_cell.angle_gamma   90.00
#
_symmetry.space_group_name_H-M   'P 1'
#
loop_
_entity.id
_entity.type
_entity.pdbx_description
1 polymer ?
#
loop_
_entity_poly.entity_id
_entity_poly.type
_entity_poly.pdbx_seq_one_letter_code
_entity_poly.pdbx_strand_id
1 'polypeptide(L)'
;MDGSSLGKWLCLIVYILTLLRTEGASIPMTIVQAAVARGAVCLDGSPPGYHFEKGSGSGINNWLVHMEGGGWCESVESCVSRRDTYKGSSLKMEKTMGFSGILGSKQAANPDFYNWNRIKIRYCDGSSFTGDVEAVDPKTKLYFRGERIWQAVIDDLLAKGMRNARNAILSGCSAGGLAAILHCDKFQSLLPASARVKCVSDAGYFIHGTDISGGSRIESFFGQVVKTHGSAKSLPASCTSKTRPELVRKTLLILT
;
A
#
# COMPACT_ATOMS: atom_id res chain seq x y z
N MET A 1 -30.47 40.71 -27.26
CA MET A 1 -30.02 39.31 -27.10
C MET A 1 -31.13 38.57 -26.39
N ASP A 2 -31.72 37.60 -27.07
CA ASP A 2 -33.02 37.02 -26.73
C ASP A 2 -32.90 36.07 -25.53
N GLY A 3 -33.63 36.36 -24.44
CA GLY A 3 -33.56 35.61 -23.17
C GLY A 3 -33.95 34.13 -23.29
N SER A 4 -34.60 33.76 -24.39
CA SER A 4 -34.96 32.38 -24.76
C SER A 4 -33.75 31.49 -25.04
N SER A 5 -32.66 32.08 -25.56
CA SER A 5 -31.42 31.37 -25.89
C SER A 5 -30.63 31.00 -24.62
N LEU A 6 -30.57 31.93 -23.66
CA LEU A 6 -29.81 31.75 -22.41
C LEU A 6 -30.38 30.63 -21.55
N GLY A 7 -31.71 30.50 -21.48
CA GLY A 7 -32.39 29.43 -20.74
C GLY A 7 -32.14 28.03 -21.32
N LYS A 8 -32.05 27.90 -22.64
CA LYS A 8 -31.75 26.62 -23.31
C LYS A 8 -30.31 26.18 -23.05
N TRP A 9 -29.35 27.11 -23.06
CA TRP A 9 -27.95 26.83 -22.72
C TRP A 9 -27.77 26.43 -21.26
N LEU A 10 -28.48 27.08 -20.33
CA LEU A 10 -28.48 26.70 -18.91
C LEU A 10 -29.02 25.28 -18.69
N CYS A 11 -30.13 24.91 -19.35
CA CYS A 11 -30.66 23.55 -19.27
C CYS A 11 -29.69 22.50 -19.85
N LEU A 12 -29.00 22.82 -20.95
CA LEU A 12 -28.00 21.93 -21.57
C LEU A 12 -26.77 21.75 -20.68
N ILE A 13 -26.30 22.81 -20.03
CA ILE A 13 -25.20 22.74 -19.06
C ILE A 13 -25.60 21.92 -17.83
N VAL A 14 -26.80 22.13 -17.29
CA VAL A 14 -27.32 21.32 -16.17
C VAL A 14 -27.45 19.85 -16.57
N TYR A 15 -27.92 19.56 -17.78
CA TYR A 15 -28.02 18.19 -18.31
C TYR A 15 -26.64 17.54 -18.54
N ILE A 16 -25.65 18.29 -19.04
CA ILE A 16 -24.28 17.80 -19.17
C ILE A 16 -23.65 17.58 -17.78
N LEU A 17 -23.93 18.43 -16.79
CA LEU A 17 -23.46 18.28 -15.41
C LEU A 17 -24.11 17.10 -14.68
N THR A 18 -25.38 16.74 -14.98
CA THR A 18 -26.00 15.52 -14.45
C THR A 18 -25.48 14.25 -15.13
N LEU A 19 -25.10 14.32 -16.41
CA LEU A 19 -24.40 13.24 -17.13
C LEU A 19 -22.94 13.06 -16.69
N LEU A 20 -22.32 14.11 -16.14
CA LEU A 20 -21.01 14.08 -15.49
C LEU A 20 -21.09 13.64 -14.02
N ARG A 21 -22.07 12.79 -13.64
CA ARG A 21 -21.93 11.97 -12.45
C ARG A 21 -20.80 10.98 -12.68
N THR A 22 -19.62 11.32 -12.18
CA THR A 22 -18.56 10.35 -11.97
C THR A 22 -19.07 9.36 -10.93
N GLU A 23 -19.66 8.25 -11.37
CA GLU A 23 -19.83 7.05 -10.54
C GLU A 23 -18.44 6.44 -10.29
N GLY A 24 -17.63 7.14 -9.50
CA GLY A 24 -16.53 6.54 -8.77
C GLY A 24 -17.13 5.96 -7.50
N ALA A 25 -17.30 4.64 -7.43
CA ALA A 25 -17.73 3.98 -6.21
C ALA A 25 -16.83 4.45 -5.05
N SER A 26 -17.44 5.06 -4.04
CA SER A 26 -16.76 5.60 -2.86
C SER A 26 -16.50 4.43 -1.90
N ILE A 27 -15.35 3.78 -2.01
CA ILE A 27 -15.05 2.55 -1.26
C ILE A 27 -14.64 2.94 0.16
N PRO A 28 -15.37 2.51 1.20
CA PRO A 28 -15.06 2.88 2.58
C PRO A 28 -13.75 2.23 3.06
N MET A 29 -13.07 2.93 3.97
CA MET A 29 -11.92 2.40 4.67
C MET A 29 -12.37 1.47 5.79
N THR A 30 -11.86 0.24 5.79
CA THR A 30 -11.94 -0.68 6.93
C THR A 30 -10.78 -0.41 7.88
N ILE A 31 -11.09 -0.08 9.13
CA ILE A 31 -10.10 0.04 10.21
C ILE A 31 -9.94 -1.32 10.89
N VAL A 32 -8.70 -1.79 11.03
CA VAL A 32 -8.39 -3.05 11.70
C VAL A 32 -8.19 -2.79 13.20
N GLN A 33 -9.26 -2.45 13.91
CA GLN A 33 -9.17 -2.03 15.32
C GLN A 33 -8.51 -3.07 16.22
N ALA A 34 -8.76 -4.36 15.97
CA ALA A 34 -8.15 -5.47 16.70
C ALA A 34 -6.62 -5.54 16.56
N ALA A 35 -6.02 -4.87 15.58
CA ALA A 35 -4.58 -4.79 15.37
C ALA A 35 -3.86 -4.05 16.52
N VAL A 36 -4.54 -3.10 17.18
CA VAL A 36 -3.96 -2.30 18.28
C VAL A 36 -3.51 -3.19 19.43
N ALA A 37 -4.32 -4.19 19.80
CA ALA A 37 -4.00 -5.14 20.87
C ALA A 37 -2.75 -5.99 20.56
N ARG A 38 -2.35 -6.08 19.29
CA ARG A 38 -1.13 -6.76 18.82
C ARG A 38 0.04 -5.80 18.60
N GLY A 39 -0.12 -4.52 18.98
CA GLY A 39 0.87 -3.47 18.74
C GLY A 39 1.03 -3.08 17.27
N ALA A 40 0.11 -3.49 16.40
CA ALA A 40 0.09 -3.10 14.99
C ALA A 40 -0.64 -1.77 14.85
N VAL A 41 0.13 -0.69 14.84
CA VAL A 41 -0.37 0.70 14.83
C VAL A 41 0.47 1.58 13.92
N CYS A 42 -0.14 2.62 13.34
CA CYS A 42 0.53 3.66 12.56
C CYS A 42 1.54 4.46 13.39
N LEU A 43 2.32 5.34 12.75
CA LEU A 43 3.34 6.16 13.42
C LEU A 43 2.83 6.92 14.65
N ASP A 44 1.55 7.32 14.66
CA ASP A 44 0.88 8.04 15.76
C ASP A 44 0.20 7.12 16.80
N GLY A 45 0.21 5.80 16.62
CA GLY A 45 -0.49 4.85 17.47
C GLY A 45 -1.93 4.52 17.04
N SER A 46 -2.45 5.13 15.98
CA SER A 46 -3.77 4.80 15.43
C SER A 46 -3.78 3.42 14.74
N PRO A 47 -4.93 2.72 14.67
CA PRO A 47 -5.03 1.43 13.99
C PRO A 47 -4.78 1.57 12.48
N PRO A 48 -4.22 0.54 11.81
CA PRO A 48 -4.09 0.54 10.36
C PRO A 48 -5.45 0.34 9.68
N GLY A 49 -5.49 0.62 8.37
CA GLY A 49 -6.69 0.44 7.57
C GLY A 49 -6.42 0.14 6.10
N TYR A 50 -7.46 -0.29 5.41
CA TYR A 50 -7.42 -0.60 3.98
C TYR A 50 -8.81 -0.36 3.35
N HIS A 51 -8.86 -0.15 2.04
CA HIS A 51 -10.12 -0.13 1.27
C HIS A 51 -10.30 -1.48 0.60
N PHE A 52 -11.54 -1.98 0.55
CA PHE A 52 -11.84 -3.28 -0.03
C PHE A 52 -13.17 -3.26 -0.78
N GLU A 53 -13.10 -3.64 -2.05
CA GLU A 53 -14.26 -3.94 -2.88
C GLU A 53 -14.26 -5.44 -3.21
N LYS A 54 -15.36 -6.13 -2.86
CA LYS A 54 -15.50 -7.58 -3.03
C LYS A 54 -15.53 -7.95 -4.50
N GLY A 55 -14.92 -9.08 -4.83
CA GLY A 55 -14.99 -9.67 -6.16
C GLY A 55 -16.39 -10.20 -6.49
N SER A 56 -16.64 -10.42 -7.78
CA SER A 56 -17.91 -10.90 -8.31
C SER A 56 -17.72 -11.91 -9.45
N GLY A 57 -18.74 -12.74 -9.69
CA GLY A 57 -18.72 -13.75 -10.76
C GLY A 57 -17.51 -14.67 -10.69
N SER A 58 -16.76 -14.77 -11.79
CA SER A 58 -15.53 -15.59 -11.87
C SER A 58 -14.37 -15.07 -11.01
N GLY A 59 -14.43 -13.82 -10.54
CA GLY A 59 -13.37 -13.16 -9.78
C GLY A 59 -13.44 -13.32 -8.26
N ILE A 60 -14.47 -13.99 -7.72
CA ILE A 60 -14.70 -14.10 -6.26
C ILE A 60 -13.54 -14.77 -5.49
N ASN A 61 -12.77 -15.64 -6.15
CA ASN A 61 -11.61 -16.33 -5.57
C ASN A 61 -10.28 -15.73 -6.05
N ASN A 62 -10.30 -14.58 -6.72
CA ASN A 62 -9.10 -13.89 -7.17
C ASN A 62 -8.91 -12.61 -6.37
N TRP A 63 -7.67 -12.32 -5.98
CA TRP A 63 -7.34 -11.26 -5.03
C TRP A 63 -6.25 -10.36 -5.58
N LEU A 64 -6.49 -9.05 -5.56
CA LEU A 64 -5.52 -8.03 -5.91
C LEU A 64 -5.32 -7.12 -4.69
N VAL A 65 -4.20 -7.32 -4.00
CA VAL A 65 -3.79 -6.54 -2.83
C VAL A 65 -2.78 -5.50 -3.30
N HIS A 66 -3.12 -4.22 -3.17
CA HIS A 66 -2.27 -3.11 -3.58
C HIS A 66 -1.74 -2.32 -2.38
N MET A 67 -0.43 -2.21 -2.27
CA MET A 67 0.29 -1.47 -1.24
C MET A 67 0.38 0.00 -1.66
N GLU A 68 -0.20 0.90 -0.88
CA GLU A 68 -0.07 2.34 -1.11
C GLU A 68 1.40 2.80 -0.94
N GLY A 69 1.88 3.66 -1.84
CA GLY A 69 3.20 4.30 -1.75
C GLY A 69 3.18 5.62 -0.99
N GLY A 70 4.28 6.37 -1.04
CA GLY A 70 4.36 7.73 -0.49
C GLY A 70 5.64 8.04 0.26
N GLY A 71 6.79 7.62 -0.27
CA GLY A 71 8.10 7.86 0.34
C GLY A 71 8.32 7.17 1.68
N TRP A 72 9.35 7.59 2.40
CA TRP A 72 9.75 7.07 3.71
C TRP A 72 9.99 8.23 4.66
N CYS A 73 10.17 7.92 5.94
CA CYS A 73 10.84 8.81 6.87
C CYS A 73 12.07 8.09 7.41
N GLU A 74 13.24 8.68 7.24
CA GLU A 74 14.55 8.10 7.48
C GLU A 74 15.14 8.48 8.84
N SER A 75 14.64 9.54 9.48
CA SER A 75 15.08 9.99 10.81
C SER A 75 13.89 10.16 11.75
N VAL A 76 14.17 10.27 13.05
CA VAL A 76 13.13 10.55 14.06
C VAL A 76 12.41 11.86 13.72
N GLU A 77 13.16 12.90 13.34
CA GLU A 77 12.62 14.20 12.98
C GLU A 77 11.69 14.12 11.77
N SER A 78 12.13 13.46 10.69
CA SER A 78 11.29 13.31 9.49
C SER A 78 10.07 12.43 9.76
N CYS A 79 10.18 11.46 10.66
CA CYS A 79 9.04 10.64 11.10
C CYS A 79 8.07 11.42 11.99
N VAL A 80 8.53 12.32 12.85
CA VAL A 80 7.66 13.23 13.62
C VAL A 80 6.87 14.13 12.66
N SER A 81 7.52 14.73 11.67
CA SER A 81 6.82 15.55 10.66
C SER A 81 5.76 14.75 9.89
N ARG A 82 6.00 13.45 9.68
CA ARG A 82 5.08 12.55 8.98
C ARG A 82 3.93 12.06 9.84
N ARG A 83 4.15 11.86 11.15
CA ARG A 83 3.23 11.26 12.12
C ARG A 83 1.83 11.86 12.05
N ASP A 84 1.76 13.19 12.04
CA ASP A 84 0.49 13.93 12.16
C ASP A 84 -0.20 14.18 10.80
N THR A 85 0.20 13.43 9.77
CA THR A 85 -0.36 13.50 8.41
C THR A 85 -1.12 12.22 8.05
N TYR A 86 -1.81 12.21 6.91
CA TYR A 86 -2.45 11.01 6.35
C TYR A 86 -1.48 9.86 6.04
N LYS A 87 -0.16 10.10 6.10
CA LYS A 87 0.91 9.11 5.92
C LYS A 87 1.52 8.60 7.22
N GLY A 88 1.04 9.07 8.37
CA GLY A 88 1.45 8.62 9.70
C GLY A 88 0.28 8.31 10.64
N SER A 89 -0.95 8.66 10.26
CA SER A 89 -2.15 8.49 11.07
C SER A 89 -3.35 8.10 10.23
N SER A 90 -4.02 7.00 10.60
CA SER A 90 -5.30 6.62 9.98
C SER A 90 -6.44 7.58 10.35
N LEU A 91 -6.30 8.33 11.45
CA LEU A 91 -7.25 9.37 11.83
C LEU A 91 -7.28 10.51 10.81
N LYS A 92 -6.13 10.79 10.17
CA LYS A 92 -5.94 11.83 9.17
C LYS A 92 -6.13 11.36 7.72
N MET A 93 -6.45 10.08 7.51
CA MET A 93 -6.73 9.53 6.19
C MET A 93 -8.17 9.82 5.75
N GLU A 94 -8.34 10.09 4.46
CA GLU A 94 -9.63 10.02 3.78
C GLU A 94 -10.32 8.67 4.07
N LYS A 95 -11.59 8.74 4.48
CA LYS A 95 -12.38 7.58 4.91
C LYS A 95 -12.98 6.82 3.74
N THR A 96 -12.98 7.40 2.56
CA THR A 96 -13.41 6.75 1.32
C THR A 96 -12.39 6.98 0.22
N MET A 97 -12.41 6.12 -0.79
CA MET A 97 -11.50 6.22 -1.93
C MET A 97 -12.16 5.65 -3.19
N GLY A 98 -12.00 6.35 -4.30
CA GLY A 98 -12.31 5.79 -5.62
C GLY A 98 -11.15 4.92 -6.10
N PHE A 99 -11.45 3.72 -6.57
CA PHE A 99 -10.45 2.90 -7.25
C PHE A 99 -10.34 3.22 -8.74
N SER A 100 -9.12 3.13 -9.26
CA SER A 100 -8.78 3.38 -10.66
C SER A 100 -7.62 2.48 -11.11
N GLY A 101 -7.30 2.52 -12.40
CA GLY A 101 -6.24 1.68 -12.99
C GLY A 101 -6.49 0.20 -12.75
N ILE A 102 -5.45 -0.52 -12.29
CA ILE A 102 -5.53 -1.96 -11.98
C ILE A 102 -6.54 -2.30 -10.88
N LEU A 103 -6.93 -1.34 -10.04
CA LEU A 103 -7.99 -1.50 -9.03
C LEU A 103 -9.36 -1.05 -9.54
N GLY A 104 -9.49 -0.48 -10.73
CA GLY A 104 -10.76 0.06 -11.24
C GLY A 104 -11.80 -1.04 -11.50
N SER A 105 -13.08 -0.73 -11.32
CA SER A 105 -14.20 -1.67 -11.53
C SER A 105 -14.72 -1.70 -12.98
N LYS A 106 -14.24 -0.79 -13.84
CA LYS A 106 -14.69 -0.67 -15.22
C LYS A 106 -13.92 -1.66 -16.10
N GLN A 107 -14.58 -2.72 -16.56
CA GLN A 107 -13.98 -3.74 -17.43
C GLN A 107 -13.29 -3.16 -18.66
N ALA A 108 -13.83 -2.10 -19.27
CA ALA A 108 -13.22 -1.45 -20.43
C ALA A 108 -11.81 -0.86 -20.14
N ALA A 109 -11.53 -0.49 -18.90
CA ALA A 109 -10.24 0.08 -18.47
C ALA A 109 -9.40 -0.90 -17.65
N ASN A 110 -10.01 -1.94 -17.08
CA ASN A 110 -9.37 -2.98 -16.28
C ASN A 110 -9.91 -4.36 -16.69
N PRO A 111 -9.63 -4.83 -17.92
CA PRO A 111 -10.28 -6.02 -18.47
C PRO A 111 -9.98 -7.29 -17.66
N ASP A 112 -8.80 -7.35 -17.03
CA ASP A 112 -8.31 -8.56 -16.36
C ASP A 112 -8.77 -8.69 -14.90
N PHE A 113 -8.89 -7.56 -14.18
CA PHE A 113 -9.03 -7.57 -12.72
C PHE A 113 -10.30 -6.88 -12.20
N TYR A 114 -11.14 -6.30 -13.07
CA TYR A 114 -12.31 -5.50 -12.65
C TYR A 114 -13.26 -6.22 -11.68
N ASN A 115 -13.38 -7.55 -11.78
CA ASN A 115 -14.28 -8.36 -10.95
C ASN A 115 -13.55 -9.13 -9.83
N TRP A 116 -12.25 -8.91 -9.61
CA TRP A 116 -11.50 -9.53 -8.51
C TRP A 116 -11.86 -8.86 -7.17
N ASN A 117 -11.52 -9.52 -6.06
CA ASN A 117 -11.40 -8.85 -4.77
C ASN A 117 -10.28 -7.82 -4.88
N ARG A 118 -10.62 -6.53 -4.78
CA ARG A 118 -9.67 -5.42 -4.99
C ARG A 118 -9.46 -4.70 -3.68
N ILE A 119 -8.20 -4.59 -3.27
CA ILE A 119 -7.81 -4.09 -1.96
C ILE A 119 -6.72 -3.03 -2.13
N LYS A 120 -6.83 -1.92 -1.40
CA LYS A 120 -5.76 -0.95 -1.23
C LYS A 120 -5.41 -0.79 0.25
N ILE A 121 -4.26 -1.31 0.64
CA ILE A 121 -3.74 -1.17 2.01
C ILE A 121 -3.20 0.24 2.17
N ARG A 122 -3.66 0.96 3.20
CA ARG A 122 -3.24 2.34 3.44
C ARG A 122 -1.89 2.38 4.14
N TYR A 123 -1.05 3.32 3.71
CA TYR A 123 0.35 3.40 4.14
C TYR A 123 0.54 4.44 5.25
N CYS A 124 0.90 3.97 6.45
CA CYS A 124 1.04 4.82 7.64
C CYS A 124 2.27 4.53 8.52
N ASP A 125 3.18 3.64 8.11
CA ASP A 125 4.36 3.25 8.89
C ASP A 125 5.64 3.98 8.45
N GLY A 126 5.74 4.44 7.20
CA GLY A 126 6.90 5.17 6.71
C GLY A 126 8.13 4.32 6.36
N SER A 127 8.01 2.98 6.31
CA SER A 127 9.11 2.03 6.14
C SER A 127 8.87 0.95 5.07
N SER A 128 7.93 1.14 4.14
CA SER A 128 7.46 0.06 3.25
C SER A 128 7.00 -1.20 4.00
N PHE A 129 6.36 -1.03 5.16
CA PHE A 129 5.86 -2.11 6.01
C PHE A 129 6.94 -3.04 6.58
N THR A 130 8.18 -2.57 6.72
CA THR A 130 9.29 -3.39 7.22
C THR A 130 9.64 -3.14 8.69
N GLY A 131 9.29 -1.97 9.24
CA GLY A 131 9.70 -1.55 10.56
C GLY A 131 9.07 -2.38 11.68
N ASP A 132 9.85 -2.67 12.73
CA ASP A 132 9.35 -3.32 13.94
C ASP A 132 10.26 -3.05 15.14
N VAL A 133 9.94 -2.02 15.92
CA VAL A 133 10.68 -1.62 17.13
C VAL A 133 9.77 -1.77 18.34
N GLU A 134 10.14 -2.58 19.33
CA GLU A 134 9.34 -2.80 20.54
C GLU A 134 9.15 -1.55 21.40
N ALA A 135 10.20 -0.77 21.57
CA ALA A 135 10.15 0.45 22.35
C ALA A 135 9.38 1.54 21.59
N VAL A 136 8.48 2.23 22.29
CA VAL A 136 7.88 3.48 21.83
C VAL A 136 8.81 4.60 22.25
N ASP A 137 9.12 5.54 21.35
CA ASP A 137 9.92 6.70 21.73
C ASP A 137 9.20 7.48 22.85
N PRO A 138 9.81 7.63 24.04
CA PRO A 138 9.13 8.22 25.18
C PRO A 138 8.83 9.72 24.97
N LYS A 139 9.64 10.41 24.16
CA LYS A 139 9.53 11.85 23.88
C LYS A 139 8.61 12.11 22.70
N THR A 140 8.84 11.42 21.59
CA THR A 140 8.11 11.69 20.33
C THR A 140 6.85 10.85 20.18
N LYS A 141 6.68 9.79 21.00
CA LYS A 141 5.55 8.84 20.90
C LYS A 141 5.42 8.21 19.52
N LEU A 142 6.54 8.02 18.82
CA LEU A 142 6.57 7.34 17.53
C LEU A 142 6.49 5.82 17.70
N TYR A 143 5.74 5.20 16.79
CA TYR A 143 5.58 3.76 16.69
C TYR A 143 6.11 3.25 15.34
N PHE A 144 7.19 2.48 15.35
CA PHE A 144 7.74 1.85 14.13
C PHE A 144 7.25 0.41 14.01
N ARG A 145 6.07 0.20 13.40
CA ARG A 145 5.33 -1.09 13.42
C ARG A 145 4.91 -1.60 12.04
N GLY A 146 5.61 -1.21 10.99
CA GLY A 146 5.31 -1.59 9.60
C GLY A 146 5.04 -3.08 9.40
N GLU A 147 5.91 -3.97 9.90
CA GLU A 147 5.74 -5.42 9.73
C GLU A 147 4.50 -5.94 10.47
N ARG A 148 4.20 -5.38 11.65
CA ARG A 148 2.99 -5.75 12.40
C ARG A 148 1.73 -5.27 11.70
N ILE A 149 1.75 -4.07 11.11
CA ILE A 149 0.65 -3.56 10.30
C ILE A 149 0.40 -4.50 9.11
N TRP A 150 1.46 -4.88 8.38
CA TRP A 150 1.38 -5.83 7.28
C TRP A 150 0.72 -7.13 7.73
N GLN A 151 1.25 -7.78 8.77
CA GLN A 151 0.71 -9.03 9.27
C GLN A 151 -0.76 -8.88 9.68
N ALA A 152 -1.09 -7.82 10.41
CA ALA A 152 -2.43 -7.63 10.94
C ALA A 152 -3.49 -7.40 9.85
N VAL A 153 -3.14 -6.65 8.81
CA VAL A 153 -4.02 -6.42 7.66
C VAL A 153 -4.17 -7.69 6.82
N ILE A 154 -3.07 -8.40 6.56
CA ILE A 154 -3.12 -9.65 5.78
C ILE A 154 -3.93 -10.72 6.50
N ASP A 155 -3.78 -10.88 7.81
CA ASP A 155 -4.59 -11.81 8.62
C ASP A 155 -6.09 -11.50 8.51
N ASP A 156 -6.46 -10.22 8.56
CA ASP A 156 -7.84 -9.79 8.44
C ASP A 156 -8.42 -10.09 7.04
N LEU A 157 -7.61 -9.91 5.98
CA LEU A 157 -7.98 -10.30 4.61
C LEU A 157 -8.09 -11.82 4.45
N LEU A 158 -7.18 -12.60 5.05
CA LEU A 158 -7.25 -14.06 5.09
C LEU A 158 -8.54 -14.54 5.76
N ALA A 159 -8.93 -13.91 6.87
CA ALA A 159 -10.20 -14.18 7.55
C ALA A 159 -11.42 -13.82 6.70
N LYS A 160 -11.32 -12.80 5.84
CA LYS A 160 -12.38 -12.38 4.91
C LYS A 160 -12.50 -13.22 3.64
N GLY A 161 -11.72 -14.28 3.52
CA GLY A 161 -11.81 -15.27 2.43
C GLY A 161 -10.57 -15.38 1.56
N MET A 162 -9.54 -14.54 1.76
CA MET A 162 -8.32 -14.62 0.97
C MET A 162 -7.59 -15.95 1.16
N ARG A 163 -7.81 -16.65 2.28
CA ARG A 163 -7.34 -18.02 2.51
C ARG A 163 -7.81 -19.03 1.46
N ASN A 164 -8.86 -18.72 0.70
CA ASN A 164 -9.41 -19.57 -0.36
C ASN A 164 -9.00 -19.10 -1.77
N ALA A 165 -8.01 -18.21 -1.88
CA ALA A 165 -7.61 -17.64 -3.16
C ALA A 165 -7.16 -18.72 -4.16
N ARG A 166 -7.61 -18.59 -5.41
CA ARG A 166 -7.09 -19.33 -6.57
C ARG A 166 -5.99 -18.55 -7.29
N ASN A 167 -6.17 -17.24 -7.40
CA ASN A 167 -5.15 -16.32 -7.91
C ASN A 167 -4.98 -15.18 -6.91
N ALA A 168 -3.75 -14.76 -6.67
CA ALA A 168 -3.46 -13.59 -5.86
C ALA A 168 -2.33 -12.76 -6.45
N ILE A 169 -2.51 -11.44 -6.46
CA ILE A 169 -1.48 -10.48 -6.85
C ILE A 169 -1.20 -9.57 -5.66
N LEU A 170 0.06 -9.52 -5.24
CA LEU A 170 0.56 -8.45 -4.38
C LEU A 170 1.18 -7.37 -5.27
N SER A 171 0.58 -6.19 -5.30
CA SER A 171 1.05 -5.06 -6.11
C SER A 171 1.36 -3.86 -5.24
N GLY A 172 2.04 -2.86 -5.79
CA GLY A 172 2.19 -1.57 -5.13
C GLY A 172 2.97 -0.59 -6.01
N CYS A 173 2.87 0.70 -5.69
CA CYS A 173 3.57 1.77 -6.39
C CYS A 173 4.57 2.47 -5.46
N SER A 174 5.76 2.84 -5.96
CA SER A 174 6.77 3.58 -5.20
C SER A 174 7.18 2.81 -3.92
N ALA A 175 7.00 3.40 -2.74
CA ALA A 175 7.24 2.70 -1.47
C ALA A 175 6.40 1.43 -1.29
N GLY A 176 5.19 1.40 -1.87
CA GLY A 176 4.36 0.20 -1.91
C GLY A 176 4.88 -0.83 -2.93
N GLY A 177 5.51 -0.39 -4.01
CA GLY A 177 6.18 -1.28 -4.97
C GLY A 177 7.36 -2.00 -4.32
N LEU A 178 8.17 -1.26 -3.57
CA LEU A 178 9.22 -1.87 -2.74
C LEU A 178 8.63 -2.84 -1.71
N ALA A 179 7.53 -2.48 -1.05
CA ALA A 179 6.84 -3.40 -0.13
C ALA A 179 6.37 -4.68 -0.86
N ALA A 180 5.83 -4.57 -2.08
CA ALA A 180 5.42 -5.74 -2.86
C ALA A 180 6.60 -6.69 -3.15
N ILE A 181 7.80 -6.15 -3.39
CA ILE A 181 9.02 -6.96 -3.55
C ILE A 181 9.39 -7.66 -2.23
N LEU A 182 9.47 -6.90 -1.14
CA LEU A 182 9.99 -7.36 0.15
C LEU A 182 9.08 -8.39 0.82
N HIS A 183 7.77 -8.26 0.65
CA HIS A 183 6.78 -9.13 1.28
C HIS A 183 6.30 -10.27 0.36
N CYS A 184 6.78 -10.36 -0.89
CA CYS A 184 6.26 -11.31 -1.87
C CYS A 184 6.31 -12.78 -1.41
N ASP A 185 7.45 -13.23 -0.88
CA ASP A 185 7.63 -14.64 -0.47
C ASP A 185 6.74 -14.97 0.75
N LYS A 186 6.62 -14.03 1.70
CA LYS A 186 5.72 -14.15 2.85
C LYS A 186 4.26 -14.18 2.39
N PHE A 187 3.88 -13.32 1.44
CA PHE A 187 2.52 -13.30 0.90
C PHE A 187 2.16 -14.62 0.21
N GLN A 188 3.09 -15.18 -0.57
CA GLN A 188 2.90 -16.49 -1.19
C GLN A 188 2.76 -17.61 -0.17
N SER A 189 3.58 -17.63 0.89
CA SER A 189 3.53 -18.69 1.90
C SER A 189 2.28 -18.68 2.78
N LEU A 190 1.55 -17.57 2.82
CA LEU A 190 0.30 -17.42 3.57
C LEU A 190 -0.94 -17.94 2.81
N LEU A 191 -0.80 -18.30 1.54
CA LEU A 191 -1.89 -18.74 0.67
C LEU A 191 -1.81 -20.25 0.38
N PRO A 192 -2.90 -20.87 -0.09
CA PRO A 192 -2.89 -22.29 -0.46
C PRO A 192 -1.76 -22.61 -1.45
N ALA A 193 -1.12 -23.76 -1.31
CA ALA A 193 -0.07 -24.19 -2.23
C ALA A 193 -0.55 -24.31 -3.70
N SER A 194 -1.86 -24.48 -3.91
CA SER A 194 -2.49 -24.51 -5.23
C SER A 194 -2.81 -23.11 -5.80
N ALA A 195 -2.69 -22.05 -4.99
CA ALA A 195 -2.95 -20.69 -5.43
C ALA A 195 -1.81 -20.19 -6.34
N ARG A 196 -2.18 -19.55 -7.45
CA ARG A 196 -1.20 -18.85 -8.31
C ARG A 196 -0.96 -17.45 -7.76
N VAL A 197 0.21 -17.24 -7.18
CA VAL A 197 0.63 -15.97 -6.58
C VAL A 197 1.63 -15.26 -7.49
N LYS A 198 1.43 -13.96 -7.73
CA LYS A 198 2.38 -13.09 -8.44
C LYS A 198 2.54 -11.78 -7.68
N CYS A 199 3.69 -11.13 -7.88
CA CYS A 199 3.98 -9.83 -7.27
C CYS A 199 4.35 -8.81 -8.35
N VAL A 200 3.79 -7.61 -8.27
CA VAL A 200 3.98 -6.54 -9.25
C VAL A 200 4.49 -5.30 -8.54
N SER A 201 5.73 -4.92 -8.83
CA SER A 201 6.35 -3.72 -8.29
C SER A 201 6.34 -2.61 -9.34
N ASP A 202 5.45 -1.65 -9.18
CA ASP A 202 5.45 -0.41 -9.96
C ASP A 202 6.31 0.65 -9.27
N ALA A 203 7.27 1.24 -9.99
CA ALA A 203 8.19 2.26 -9.48
C ALA A 203 8.88 1.92 -8.13
N GLY A 204 9.02 0.63 -7.80
CA GLY A 204 9.51 0.14 -6.50
C GLY A 204 10.96 -0.34 -6.49
N TYR A 205 11.63 -0.35 -7.65
CA TYR A 205 13.04 -0.73 -7.76
C TYR A 205 13.93 0.51 -7.70
N PHE A 206 14.71 0.63 -6.61
CA PHE A 206 15.62 1.75 -6.40
C PHE A 206 17.05 1.31 -6.62
N ILE A 207 17.71 1.88 -7.62
CA ILE A 207 19.05 1.49 -8.08
C ILE A 207 20.09 1.76 -6.97
N HIS A 208 20.93 0.76 -6.70
CA HIS A 208 22.17 0.96 -5.95
C HIS A 208 23.24 1.41 -6.92
N GLY A 209 23.58 2.70 -6.87
CA GLY A 209 24.58 3.31 -7.74
C GLY A 209 24.92 4.71 -7.30
N THR A 210 26.00 5.23 -7.88
CA THR A 210 26.47 6.60 -7.66
C THR A 210 25.51 7.59 -8.32
N ASP A 211 25.15 8.64 -7.60
CA ASP A 211 24.36 9.75 -8.15
C ASP A 211 25.22 10.69 -9.01
N ILE A 212 24.58 11.67 -9.65
CA ILE A 212 25.25 12.64 -10.54
C ILE A 212 26.30 13.51 -9.82
N SER A 213 26.30 13.55 -8.49
CA SER A 213 27.27 14.28 -7.68
C SER A 213 28.42 13.41 -7.17
N GLY A 214 28.46 12.13 -7.55
CA GLY A 214 29.46 11.19 -7.06
C GLY A 214 29.11 10.54 -5.72
N GLY A 215 27.90 10.78 -5.20
CA GLY A 215 27.45 10.30 -3.88
C GLY A 215 26.68 8.98 -3.92
N SER A 216 26.58 8.33 -2.77
CA SER A 216 25.78 7.11 -2.55
C SER A 216 24.45 7.40 -1.85
N ARG A 217 23.75 8.49 -2.25
CA ARG A 217 22.56 9.01 -1.55
C ARG A 217 21.50 7.95 -1.28
N ILE A 218 21.25 7.08 -2.26
CA ILE A 218 20.23 6.04 -2.15
C ILE A 218 20.61 4.96 -1.14
N GLU A 219 21.88 4.57 -1.05
CA GLU A 219 22.34 3.65 0.00
C GLU A 219 22.19 4.30 1.38
N SER A 220 22.73 5.52 1.55
CA SER A 220 22.67 6.25 2.81
C SER A 220 21.24 6.49 3.30
N PHE A 221 20.32 6.78 2.39
CA PHE A 221 18.91 6.98 2.71
C PHE A 221 18.26 5.70 3.24
N PHE A 222 18.40 4.58 2.53
CA PHE A 222 17.81 3.32 2.99
C PHE A 222 18.53 2.75 4.21
N GLY A 223 19.82 3.03 4.41
CA GLY A 223 20.53 2.73 5.65
C GLY A 223 19.91 3.44 6.86
N GLN A 224 19.53 4.70 6.70
CA GLN A 224 18.80 5.45 7.72
C GLN A 224 17.40 4.89 7.96
N VAL A 225 16.64 4.58 6.91
CA VAL A 225 15.33 3.91 7.04
C VAL A 225 15.44 2.60 7.81
N VAL A 226 16.37 1.72 7.44
CA VAL A 226 16.58 0.43 8.10
C VAL A 226 16.92 0.61 9.58
N LYS A 227 17.81 1.56 9.89
CA LYS A 227 18.25 1.84 11.27
C LYS A 227 17.09 2.42 12.11
N THR A 228 16.43 3.46 11.62
CA THR A 228 15.37 4.18 12.34
C THR A 228 14.16 3.29 12.60
N HIS A 229 13.76 2.46 11.62
CA HIS A 229 12.59 1.60 11.74
C HIS A 229 12.88 0.20 12.28
N GLY A 230 14.15 -0.15 12.52
CA GLY A 230 14.52 -1.51 12.91
C GLY A 230 14.17 -2.57 11.87
N SER A 231 14.18 -2.20 10.58
CA SER A 231 13.64 -3.03 9.49
C SER A 231 14.42 -4.31 9.21
N ALA A 232 15.70 -4.38 9.63
CA ALA A 232 16.63 -5.44 9.21
C ALA A 232 16.10 -6.86 9.45
N LYS A 233 15.42 -7.08 10.59
CA LYS A 233 14.86 -8.39 10.97
C LYS A 233 13.63 -8.81 10.14
N SER A 234 12.97 -7.86 9.49
CA SER A 234 11.76 -8.10 8.70
C SER A 234 12.07 -8.36 7.22
N LEU A 235 13.30 -8.06 6.78
CA LEU A 235 13.76 -8.27 5.42
C LEU A 235 13.96 -9.77 5.12
N PRO A 236 13.83 -10.21 3.85
CA PRO A 236 14.04 -11.60 3.49
C PRO A 236 15.44 -12.12 3.86
N ALA A 237 15.49 -13.20 4.65
CA ALA A 237 16.75 -13.82 5.09
C ALA A 237 17.63 -14.29 3.91
N SER A 238 17.01 -14.72 2.81
CA SER A 238 17.67 -15.09 1.56
C SER A 238 18.43 -13.93 0.91
N CYS A 239 18.04 -12.68 1.24
CA CYS A 239 18.70 -11.46 0.78
C CYS A 239 19.74 -10.98 1.79
N THR A 240 19.39 -10.88 3.08
CA THR A 240 20.31 -10.36 4.12
C THR A 240 21.50 -11.27 4.38
N SER A 241 21.44 -12.55 3.98
CA SER A 241 22.59 -13.46 3.98
C SER A 241 23.63 -13.17 2.88
N LYS A 242 23.26 -12.39 1.85
CA LYS A 242 24.09 -12.12 0.66
C LYS A 242 24.44 -10.64 0.50
N THR A 243 23.68 -9.74 1.10
CA THR A 243 23.86 -8.30 0.99
C THR A 243 23.51 -7.58 2.28
N ARG A 244 23.95 -6.35 2.42
CA ARG A 244 23.63 -5.50 3.58
C ARG A 244 22.14 -5.12 3.57
N PRO A 245 21.48 -5.02 4.73
CA PRO A 245 20.06 -4.67 4.83
C PRO A 245 19.60 -3.47 3.99
N GLU A 246 20.39 -2.40 3.93
CA GLU A 246 20.11 -1.17 3.17
C GLU A 246 20.11 -1.35 1.64
N LEU A 247 20.65 -2.48 1.17
CA LEU A 247 20.71 -2.90 -0.22
C LEU A 247 19.69 -4.00 -0.56
N VAL A 248 18.92 -4.48 0.43
CA VAL A 248 17.88 -5.50 0.19
C VAL A 248 16.71 -4.86 -0.55
N ARG A 249 16.70 -5.05 -1.88
CA ARG A 249 15.64 -4.55 -2.76
C ARG A 249 15.16 -5.62 -3.73
N LYS A 250 15.58 -6.86 -3.45
CA LYS A 250 15.52 -8.09 -4.25
C LYS A 250 15.92 -7.85 -5.69
N THR A 251 16.94 -8.57 -6.13
CA THR A 251 17.25 -8.77 -7.54
C THR A 251 16.02 -9.40 -8.20
N LEU A 252 15.05 -8.58 -8.62
CA LEU A 252 13.96 -9.02 -9.46
C LEU A 252 14.55 -9.09 -10.86
N LEU A 253 15.18 -10.22 -11.17
CA LEU A 253 15.27 -10.68 -12.55
C LEU A 253 13.84 -10.59 -13.09
N ILE A 254 13.71 -9.77 -14.14
CA ILE A 254 12.53 -9.62 -14.98
C ILE A 254 11.91 -11.00 -15.17
N LEU A 255 10.64 -11.15 -14.78
CA LEU A 255 9.83 -12.30 -15.16
C LEU A 255 9.86 -12.39 -16.69
N THR A 256 10.60 -13.37 -17.20
CA THR A 256 10.32 -13.99 -18.50
C THR A 256 9.41 -15.19 -18.24
#